data_AF-A0A958B8A6-F1
#
_entry.id   AF-A0A958B8A6-F1
#
_cell.length_a   1.000
_cell.length_b   1.000
_cell.length_c   1.000
_cell.angle_alpha   90.00
_cell.angle_beta   90.00
_cell.angle_gamma   90.00
#
_symmetry.space_group_name_H-M   'P 1'
#
loop_
_entity.id
_entity.type
_entity.pdbx_description
1 polymer ?
#
loop_
_entity_poly.entity_id
_entity_poly.type
_entity_poly.pdbx_seq_one_letter_code
_entity_poly.pdbx_strand_id
1 'polypeptide(L)'
;MNRHSARIRIFHLSPGRTALVFNLTWLAALVAGLWAIGTLFVPIFSAFFTPLETWLVAVVTMVLSVASLVGHSAAHQGAARITGSTHSGDVPLYPVGDAAQTWPPAPTAGREAVAALAGPFASLALAGLAYGVWNVQFNGYINTVSLFLFLFNGGVAVLNLAPIFPLDGGRLVRAMVWGLLARPALAAWLERVVSLLGIVLVAGWGLFLISQPVRFSGSTGASTLLLAGLLFVMLIVHPIRPWIRPTPPRPSLGSLLFLRAPLTGLIIVMMLGLTLMLVPTNNGLEAPGIATSVEPMVEVPDDYRQPVQGSFLLTTVFSQTPISVGQWLIGQFSPVIRLVPPERIVPPDTTVQEVALRNYRMLEDSEQAAAAVGLRLAGYDAQVRGLGARVLSVLPNSPSYDILQPGDVVVGVNSQPVEAVTDLTSQLARQPLDDQVVLQIERDMLPLTVTTTLMPPAEPGQPPRIGIGVEDVGFDINLPFPVEIIPQKIIGGPSAGLMFTLTVYNMVTPTDLTGGRTIAGTGTISLDGTVGPIGGVQQKVAGAEMAGAEYFLSPPENYDDAAAVARRIKVIKVATATEAIDFLRSLEK
;
A
#
# COMPACT_ATOMS: atom_id res chain seq x y z
N MET A 1 -38.18 -20.97 22.49
CA MET A 1 -37.83 -21.48 21.14
C MET A 1 -36.41 -22.02 21.16
N ASN A 2 -36.26 -23.34 21.21
CA ASN A 2 -34.97 -24.03 21.06
C ASN A 2 -34.46 -23.86 19.63
N ARG A 3 -33.52 -22.93 19.41
CA ARG A 3 -32.77 -22.85 18.15
C ARG A 3 -31.53 -23.74 18.24
N HIS A 4 -31.68 -25.00 17.83
CA HIS A 4 -30.54 -25.82 17.44
C HIS A 4 -29.93 -25.23 16.16
N SER A 5 -29.04 -24.24 16.33
CA SER A 5 -28.05 -23.94 15.30
C SER A 5 -27.15 -25.17 15.18
N ALA A 6 -26.98 -25.70 13.97
CA ALA A 6 -26.00 -26.77 13.76
C ALA A 6 -24.62 -26.25 14.18
N ARG A 7 -23.96 -27.00 15.07
CA ARG A 7 -22.75 -26.61 15.78
C ARG A 7 -21.70 -27.68 15.54
N ILE A 8 -20.54 -27.31 15.00
CA ILE A 8 -19.42 -28.23 14.78
C ILE A 8 -18.46 -28.06 15.96
N ARG A 9 -18.29 -29.11 16.76
CA ARG A 9 -17.35 -29.16 17.91
C ARG A 9 -16.00 -29.65 17.41
N ILE A 10 -14.95 -28.83 17.59
CA ILE A 10 -13.62 -29.16 17.04
C ILE A 10 -12.54 -29.22 18.11
N PHE A 11 -12.47 -28.25 19.05
CA PHE A 11 -11.36 -28.16 20.00
C PHE A 11 -11.80 -28.33 21.45
N HIS A 12 -11.11 -29.21 22.19
CA HIS A 12 -11.22 -29.35 23.64
C HIS A 12 -9.98 -28.74 24.30
N LEU A 13 -10.15 -27.62 25.00
CA LEU A 13 -9.03 -26.89 25.63
C LEU A 13 -8.74 -27.36 27.07
N SER A 14 -9.54 -28.29 27.60
CA SER A 14 -9.41 -28.92 28.92
C SER A 14 -10.18 -30.24 28.92
N PRO A 15 -9.77 -31.27 29.68
CA PRO A 15 -10.60 -32.45 29.89
C PRO A 15 -11.96 -32.04 30.49
N GLY A 16 -13.02 -32.10 29.66
CA GLY A 16 -14.40 -32.25 30.12
C GLY A 16 -15.28 -31.04 30.43
N ARG A 17 -14.96 -29.76 30.15
CA ARG A 17 -15.89 -28.66 30.53
C ARG A 17 -16.16 -27.50 29.56
N THR A 18 -15.36 -27.26 28.52
CA THR A 18 -15.61 -26.16 27.56
C THR A 18 -15.02 -26.48 26.19
N ALA A 19 -15.86 -26.61 25.17
CA ALA A 19 -15.43 -26.75 23.77
C ALA A 19 -15.57 -25.41 23.01
N LEU A 20 -14.64 -25.14 22.09
CA LEU A 20 -14.82 -24.09 21.08
C LEU A 20 -15.66 -24.65 19.93
N VAL A 21 -16.69 -23.90 19.54
CA VAL A 21 -17.70 -24.37 18.60
C VAL A 21 -17.83 -23.42 17.42
N PHE A 22 -17.62 -23.94 16.22
CA PHE A 22 -17.84 -23.19 14.98
C PHE A 22 -19.34 -23.22 14.64
N ASN A 23 -19.91 -22.05 14.38
CA ASN A 23 -21.25 -21.94 13.83
C ASN A 23 -21.21 -22.03 12.29
N LEU A 24 -22.37 -22.22 11.64
CA LEU A 24 -22.47 -22.30 10.18
C LEU A 24 -21.97 -21.05 9.45
N THR A 25 -21.94 -19.87 10.08
CA THR A 25 -21.41 -18.65 9.43
C THR A 25 -19.92 -18.74 9.14
N TRP A 26 -19.19 -19.62 9.83
CA TRP A 26 -17.80 -19.90 9.51
C TRP A 26 -17.60 -20.59 8.16
N LEU A 27 -18.57 -21.37 7.67
CA LEU A 27 -18.42 -22.01 6.37
C LEU A 27 -18.31 -20.96 5.25
N ALA A 28 -19.13 -19.90 5.32
CA ALA A 28 -19.02 -18.77 4.41
C ALA A 28 -17.72 -17.97 4.63
N ALA A 29 -17.33 -17.72 5.88
CA ALA A 29 -16.11 -16.96 6.19
C ALA A 29 -14.83 -17.68 5.73
N LEU A 30 -14.76 -19.00 5.88
CA LEU A 30 -13.62 -19.81 5.45
C LEU A 30 -13.50 -19.81 3.92
N VAL A 31 -14.61 -19.98 3.21
CA VAL A 31 -14.60 -19.96 1.73
C VAL A 31 -14.21 -18.58 1.22
N ALA A 32 -14.83 -17.51 1.74
CA ALA A 32 -14.52 -16.14 1.34
C ALA A 32 -13.08 -15.74 1.67
N GLY A 33 -12.60 -16.09 2.86
CA GLY A 33 -11.23 -15.82 3.26
C GLY A 33 -10.22 -16.62 2.43
N LEU A 34 -10.50 -17.89 2.12
CA LEU A 34 -9.58 -18.72 1.33
C LEU A 34 -9.49 -18.19 -0.10
N TRP A 35 -10.63 -17.82 -0.68
CA TRP A 35 -10.69 -17.14 -1.97
C TRP A 35 -9.87 -15.85 -1.95
N ALA A 36 -10.10 -14.96 -0.98
CA ALA A 36 -9.38 -13.69 -0.87
C ALA A 36 -7.86 -13.88 -0.70
N ILE A 37 -7.42 -14.86 0.09
CA ILE A 37 -6.00 -15.15 0.26
C ILE A 37 -5.39 -15.62 -1.08
N GLY A 38 -6.07 -16.56 -1.77
CA GLY A 38 -5.57 -17.16 -3.01
C GLY A 38 -5.62 -16.24 -4.23
N THR A 39 -6.59 -15.32 -4.32
CA THR A 39 -6.78 -14.46 -5.50
C THR A 39 -6.25 -13.05 -5.33
N LEU A 40 -6.14 -12.56 -4.09
CA LEU A 40 -5.67 -11.20 -3.81
C LEU A 40 -4.31 -11.23 -3.15
N PHE A 41 -4.21 -11.83 -1.95
CA PHE A 41 -3.00 -11.67 -1.13
C PHE A 41 -1.77 -12.36 -1.74
N VAL A 42 -1.84 -13.66 -1.99
CA VAL A 42 -0.66 -14.42 -2.46
C VAL A 42 -0.15 -13.91 -3.81
N PRO A 43 -1.01 -13.63 -4.82
CA PRO A 43 -0.54 -13.07 -6.09
C PRO A 43 0.14 -11.70 -5.95
N ILE A 44 -0.30 -10.84 -5.03
CA ILE A 44 0.29 -9.52 -4.81
C ILE A 44 1.69 -9.64 -4.19
N PHE A 45 1.83 -10.47 -3.15
CA PHE A 45 3.08 -10.56 -2.38
C PHE A 45 4.01 -11.67 -2.88
N SER A 46 3.59 -12.46 -3.89
CA SER A 46 4.35 -13.59 -4.44
C SER A 46 3.97 -13.87 -5.90
N ALA A 47 4.18 -12.87 -6.76
CA ALA A 47 3.80 -12.90 -8.17
C ALA A 47 4.42 -14.06 -9.00
N PHE A 48 5.44 -14.74 -8.47
CA PHE A 48 6.15 -15.83 -9.16
C PHE A 48 5.64 -17.24 -8.82
N PHE A 49 4.67 -17.37 -7.91
CA PHE A 49 4.11 -18.69 -7.58
C PHE A 49 3.24 -19.22 -8.71
N THR A 50 3.38 -20.51 -8.99
CA THR A 50 2.44 -21.23 -9.86
C THR A 50 1.03 -21.22 -9.25
N PRO A 51 -0.02 -21.46 -10.06
CA PRO A 51 -1.39 -21.55 -9.54
C PRO A 51 -1.54 -22.58 -8.41
N LEU A 52 -0.86 -23.72 -8.50
CA LEU A 52 -0.92 -24.76 -7.46
C LEU A 52 -0.27 -24.28 -6.16
N GLU A 53 0.93 -23.70 -6.23
CA GLU A 53 1.64 -23.16 -5.06
C GLU A 53 0.82 -22.06 -4.37
N THR A 54 0.20 -21.19 -5.16
CA THR A 54 -0.67 -20.12 -4.68
C THR A 54 -1.78 -20.65 -3.78
N TRP A 55 -2.50 -21.68 -4.24
CA TRP A 55 -3.60 -22.27 -3.47
C TRP A 55 -3.10 -23.09 -2.27
N LEU A 56 -1.96 -23.78 -2.38
CA LEU A 56 -1.35 -24.48 -1.24
C LEU A 56 -0.97 -23.51 -0.12
N VAL A 57 -0.31 -22.40 -0.46
CA VAL A 57 0.03 -21.33 0.49
C VAL A 57 -1.24 -20.72 1.09
N ALA A 58 -2.28 -20.50 0.29
CA ALA A 58 -3.55 -19.96 0.78
C ALA A 58 -4.24 -20.87 1.81
N VAL A 59 -4.24 -22.19 1.58
CA VAL A 59 -4.79 -23.17 2.52
C VAL A 59 -4.02 -23.18 3.83
N VAL A 60 -2.69 -23.25 3.78
CA VAL A 60 -1.83 -23.22 4.99
C VAL A 60 -2.07 -21.93 5.78
N THR A 61 -2.10 -20.79 5.08
CA THR A 61 -2.36 -19.47 5.67
C THR A 61 -3.72 -19.42 6.36
N MET A 62 -4.78 -19.93 5.72
CA MET A 62 -6.13 -19.99 6.30
C MET A 62 -6.15 -20.83 7.59
N VAL A 63 -5.54 -22.02 7.56
CA VAL A 63 -5.50 -22.91 8.73
C VAL A 63 -4.81 -22.24 9.92
N LEU A 64 -3.66 -21.61 9.69
CA LEU A 64 -2.92 -20.91 10.73
C LEU A 64 -3.67 -19.67 11.24
N SER A 65 -4.40 -18.98 10.36
CA SER A 65 -5.25 -17.84 10.75
C SER A 65 -6.38 -18.29 11.69
N VAL A 66 -7.05 -19.40 11.38
CA VAL A 66 -8.07 -19.99 12.27
C VAL A 66 -7.47 -20.43 13.61
N ALA A 67 -6.29 -21.06 13.59
CA ALA A 67 -5.59 -21.45 14.81
C ALA A 67 -5.24 -20.23 15.69
N SER A 68 -4.84 -19.10 15.07
CA SER A 68 -4.56 -17.86 15.79
C SER A 68 -5.82 -17.27 16.48
N LEU A 69 -6.99 -17.33 15.84
CA LEU A 69 -8.26 -16.91 16.44
C LEU A 69 -8.71 -17.80 17.59
N VAL A 70 -8.42 -19.10 17.51
CA VAL A 70 -8.59 -20.03 18.64
C VAL A 70 -7.69 -19.61 19.80
N GLY A 71 -6.42 -19.26 19.53
CA GLY A 71 -5.49 -18.72 20.52
C GLY A 71 -5.98 -17.44 21.19
N HIS A 72 -6.48 -16.49 20.40
CA HIS A 72 -7.11 -15.25 20.88
C HIS A 72 -8.26 -15.54 21.86
N SER A 73 -9.20 -16.42 21.47
CA SER A 73 -10.35 -16.78 22.30
C SER A 73 -9.94 -17.55 23.57
N ALA A 74 -8.89 -18.39 23.47
CA ALA A 74 -8.34 -19.11 24.62
C ALA A 74 -7.70 -18.15 25.64
N ALA A 75 -7.06 -17.06 25.17
CA ALA A 75 -6.52 -16.03 26.05
C ALA A 75 -7.62 -15.34 26.87
N HIS A 76 -8.76 -15.02 26.26
CA HIS A 76 -9.93 -14.54 27.00
C HIS A 76 -10.41 -15.54 28.05
N GLN A 77 -10.53 -16.83 27.71
CA GLN A 77 -10.93 -17.86 28.67
C GLN A 77 -9.97 -17.93 29.86
N GLY A 78 -8.66 -17.91 29.60
CA GLY A 78 -7.64 -17.87 30.63
C GLY A 78 -7.79 -16.65 31.55
N ALA A 79 -7.90 -15.46 30.95
CA ALA A 79 -8.09 -14.22 31.70
C ALA A 79 -9.40 -14.19 32.50
N ALA A 80 -10.48 -14.76 31.97
CA ALA A 80 -11.75 -14.83 32.68
C ALA A 80 -11.69 -15.72 33.94
N ARG A 81 -10.91 -16.81 33.90
CA ARG A 81 -10.65 -17.67 35.06
C ARG A 81 -9.92 -16.91 36.15
N ILE A 82 -8.91 -16.14 35.78
CA ILE A 82 -8.08 -15.36 36.72
C ILE A 82 -8.87 -14.17 37.29
N THR A 83 -9.68 -13.51 36.46
CA THR A 83 -10.43 -12.31 36.85
C THR A 83 -11.73 -12.61 37.58
N GLY A 84 -12.22 -13.86 37.54
CA GLY A 84 -13.48 -14.28 38.17
C GLY A 84 -14.72 -13.91 37.34
N SER A 85 -14.58 -13.89 36.01
CA SER A 85 -15.63 -13.55 35.03
C SER A 85 -16.05 -14.76 34.17
N THR A 86 -15.84 -16.00 34.64
CA THR A 86 -16.04 -17.22 33.83
C THR A 86 -17.51 -17.53 33.56
N HIS A 87 -17.79 -18.07 32.37
CA HIS A 87 -19.05 -18.73 32.04
C HIS A 87 -18.84 -20.25 31.92
N SER A 88 -19.80 -21.05 32.39
CA SER A 88 -19.82 -22.50 32.25
C SER A 88 -20.63 -22.89 31.00
N GLY A 89 -19.96 -23.19 29.88
CA GLY A 89 -20.60 -23.62 28.64
C GLY A 89 -19.68 -23.60 27.42
N ASP A 90 -20.16 -24.17 26.30
CA ASP A 90 -19.47 -24.11 25.00
C ASP A 90 -19.30 -22.65 24.55
N VAL A 91 -18.12 -22.33 23.99
CA VAL A 91 -17.78 -20.99 23.51
C VAL A 91 -17.92 -20.95 21.99
N PRO A 92 -18.96 -20.27 21.45
CA PRO A 92 -19.09 -20.14 20.02
C PRO A 92 -18.00 -19.22 19.48
N LEU A 93 -17.29 -19.66 18.45
CA LEU A 93 -16.42 -18.79 17.67
C LEU A 93 -17.26 -18.06 16.63
N TYR A 94 -17.03 -16.77 16.45
CA TYR A 94 -17.66 -15.97 15.41
C TYR A 94 -16.62 -15.43 14.43
N PRO A 95 -16.96 -15.29 13.13
CA PRO A 95 -16.05 -14.67 12.17
C PRO A 95 -15.68 -13.23 12.51
N VAL A 96 -16.55 -12.52 13.24
CA VAL A 96 -16.36 -11.14 13.70
C VAL A 96 -16.71 -11.07 15.19
N GLY A 97 -15.78 -10.58 16.04
CA GLY A 97 -15.97 -10.47 17.48
C GLY A 97 -15.89 -11.78 18.27
N ASP A 98 -15.81 -11.66 19.60
CA ASP A 98 -15.63 -12.79 20.51
C ASP A 98 -16.88 -13.02 21.40
N ALA A 99 -17.33 -14.27 21.49
CA ALA A 99 -18.34 -14.69 22.45
C ALA A 99 -17.96 -14.44 23.91
N ALA A 100 -16.67 -14.31 24.22
CA ALA A 100 -16.17 -13.91 25.54
C ALA A 100 -16.75 -12.58 26.03
N GLN A 101 -17.20 -11.70 25.13
CA GLN A 101 -17.83 -10.43 25.50
C GLN A 101 -19.21 -10.59 26.14
N THR A 102 -19.82 -11.77 26.02
CA THR A 102 -21.10 -12.11 26.66
C THR A 102 -20.97 -12.64 28.09
N TRP A 103 -19.73 -12.85 28.56
CA TRP A 103 -19.48 -13.39 29.89
C TRP A 103 -19.85 -12.40 31.00
N PRO A 104 -20.12 -12.89 32.22
CA PRO A 104 -20.47 -12.03 33.35
C PRO A 104 -19.39 -10.96 33.59
N PRO A 105 -19.76 -9.75 34.03
CA PRO A 105 -18.79 -8.72 34.33
C PRO A 105 -17.85 -9.17 35.45
N ALA A 106 -16.58 -8.76 35.37
CA ALA A 106 -15.56 -9.02 36.38
C ALA A 106 -15.85 -8.25 37.68
N PRO A 107 -15.22 -8.64 38.81
CA PRO A 107 -15.46 -8.01 40.12
C PRO A 107 -15.03 -6.54 40.22
N THR A 108 -14.07 -6.11 39.40
CA THR A 108 -13.55 -4.72 39.41
C THR A 108 -13.31 -4.23 37.99
N ALA A 109 -13.32 -2.91 37.79
CA ALA A 109 -13.01 -2.28 36.50
C ALA A 109 -11.64 -2.70 35.94
N GLY A 110 -10.60 -2.79 36.78
CA GLY A 110 -9.27 -3.24 36.35
C GLY A 110 -9.26 -4.69 35.88
N ARG A 111 -9.96 -5.59 36.60
CA ARG A 111 -10.10 -6.99 36.19
C ARG A 111 -10.95 -7.13 34.91
N GLU A 112 -11.93 -6.26 34.72
CA GLU A 112 -12.71 -6.19 33.49
C GLU A 112 -11.84 -5.79 32.30
N ALA A 113 -10.96 -4.79 32.48
CA ALA A 113 -10.01 -4.38 31.46
C ALA A 113 -9.01 -5.49 31.11
N VAL A 114 -8.48 -6.21 32.10
CA VAL A 114 -7.61 -7.38 31.86
C VAL A 114 -8.33 -8.47 31.07
N ALA A 115 -9.59 -8.77 31.43
CA ALA A 115 -10.39 -9.76 30.71
C ALA A 115 -10.67 -9.33 29.25
N ALA A 116 -10.84 -8.04 29.00
CA ALA A 116 -11.06 -7.48 27.66
C ALA A 116 -9.77 -7.41 26.83
N LEU A 117 -8.63 -7.10 27.42
CA LEU A 117 -7.37 -6.92 26.68
C LEU A 117 -6.62 -8.23 26.38
N ALA A 118 -7.02 -9.34 27.00
CA ALA A 118 -6.33 -10.62 26.86
C ALA A 118 -6.23 -11.14 25.42
N GLY A 119 -7.33 -11.13 24.66
CA GLY A 119 -7.33 -11.52 23.25
C GLY A 119 -6.48 -10.60 22.37
N PRO A 120 -6.68 -9.27 22.40
CA PRO A 120 -5.88 -8.33 21.62
C PRO A 120 -4.38 -8.46 21.90
N PHE A 121 -3.97 -8.63 23.17
CA PHE A 121 -2.56 -8.86 23.49
C PHE A 121 -2.04 -10.21 22.98
N ALA A 122 -2.84 -11.28 23.03
CA ALA A 122 -2.45 -12.57 22.47
C ALA A 122 -2.27 -12.47 20.94
N SER A 123 -3.17 -11.79 20.25
CA SER A 123 -3.04 -11.51 18.82
C SER A 123 -1.81 -10.67 18.51
N LEU A 124 -1.51 -9.60 19.27
CA LEU A 124 -0.29 -8.81 19.09
C LEU A 124 0.98 -9.64 19.31
N ALA A 125 1.00 -10.55 20.30
CA ALA A 125 2.12 -11.44 20.53
C ALA A 125 2.34 -12.40 19.33
N LEU A 126 1.26 -12.97 18.79
CA LEU A 126 1.33 -13.79 17.57
C LEU A 126 1.77 -12.98 16.35
N ALA A 127 1.31 -11.74 16.21
CA ALA A 127 1.76 -10.83 15.16
C ALA A 127 3.27 -10.55 15.27
N GLY A 128 3.78 -10.26 16.47
CA GLY A 128 5.20 -10.04 16.72
C GLY A 128 6.06 -11.27 16.40
N LEU A 129 5.59 -12.47 16.75
CA LEU A 129 6.26 -13.72 16.36
C LEU A 129 6.29 -13.91 14.84
N ALA A 130 5.16 -13.68 14.16
CA ALA A 130 5.08 -13.77 12.71
C ALA A 130 5.97 -12.75 12.01
N TYR A 131 6.04 -11.52 12.53
CA TYR A 131 6.96 -10.48 12.05
C TYR A 131 8.42 -10.91 12.23
N GLY A 132 8.78 -11.48 13.38
CA GLY A 132 10.13 -12.01 13.62
C GLY A 132 10.53 -13.09 12.62
N VAL A 133 9.63 -14.03 12.31
CA VAL A 133 9.86 -15.07 11.28
C VAL A 133 9.97 -14.45 9.89
N TRP A 134 9.07 -13.53 9.54
CA TRP A 134 9.11 -12.83 8.25
C TRP A 134 10.41 -12.05 8.07
N ASN A 135 10.87 -11.33 9.08
CA ASN A 135 12.08 -10.50 9.01
C ASN A 135 13.36 -11.31 8.72
N VAL A 136 13.38 -12.61 9.04
CA VAL A 136 14.51 -13.50 8.72
C VAL A 136 14.55 -13.89 7.23
N GLN A 137 13.44 -13.75 6.49
CA GLN A 137 13.34 -13.99 5.06
C GLN A 137 13.74 -15.41 4.60
N PHE A 138 13.38 -16.47 5.34
CA PHE A 138 13.78 -17.86 5.07
C PHE A 138 13.58 -18.36 3.63
N ASN A 139 12.38 -18.22 3.07
CA ASN A 139 12.04 -18.55 1.68
C ASN A 139 10.69 -17.94 1.30
N GLY A 140 10.38 -17.88 0.00
CA GLY A 140 9.15 -17.28 -0.50
C GLY A 140 7.88 -17.78 0.21
N TYR A 141 7.70 -19.08 0.39
CA TYR A 141 6.48 -19.64 1.00
C TYR A 141 6.33 -19.23 2.47
N ILE A 142 7.38 -19.40 3.28
CA ILE A 142 7.36 -19.03 4.71
C ILE A 142 7.18 -17.52 4.86
N ASN A 143 7.85 -16.73 4.02
CA ASN A 143 7.78 -15.27 4.06
C ASN A 143 6.34 -14.81 3.79
N THR A 144 5.67 -15.36 2.77
CA THR A 144 4.30 -14.98 2.42
C THR A 144 3.30 -15.36 3.50
N VAL A 145 3.40 -16.58 4.05
CA VAL A 145 2.54 -17.02 5.16
C VAL A 145 2.77 -16.14 6.40
N SER A 146 4.03 -15.88 6.75
CA SER A 146 4.38 -15.11 7.95
C SER A 146 3.98 -13.64 7.82
N LEU A 147 4.14 -13.04 6.63
CA LEU A 147 3.64 -11.70 6.34
C LEU A 147 2.12 -11.62 6.51
N PHE A 148 1.38 -12.60 5.96
CA PHE A 148 -0.06 -12.65 6.15
C PHE A 148 -0.42 -12.74 7.63
N LEU A 149 0.20 -13.66 8.37
CA LEU A 149 -0.11 -13.86 9.79
C LEU A 149 0.23 -12.65 10.66
N PHE A 150 1.31 -11.93 10.34
CA PHE A 150 1.63 -10.66 10.96
C PHE A 150 0.51 -9.64 10.76
N LEU A 151 0.14 -9.40 9.49
CA LEU A 151 -0.89 -8.43 9.12
C LEU A 151 -2.27 -8.84 9.67
N PHE A 152 -2.61 -10.12 9.58
CA PHE A 152 -3.87 -10.68 10.06
C PHE A 152 -4.00 -10.54 11.57
N ASN A 153 -3.01 -10.98 12.36
CA ASN A 153 -3.08 -10.88 13.82
C ASN A 153 -2.99 -9.43 14.32
N GLY A 154 -2.19 -8.60 13.67
CA GLY A 154 -2.17 -7.16 13.94
C GLY A 154 -3.53 -6.52 13.68
N GLY A 155 -4.15 -6.84 12.53
CA GLY A 155 -5.49 -6.41 12.17
C GLY A 155 -6.56 -6.90 13.15
N VAL A 156 -6.52 -8.17 13.56
CA VAL A 156 -7.45 -8.73 14.56
C VAL A 156 -7.32 -8.01 15.90
N ALA A 157 -6.09 -7.71 16.35
CA ALA A 157 -5.89 -6.98 17.59
C ALA A 157 -6.45 -5.55 17.51
N VAL A 158 -6.13 -4.83 16.43
CA VAL A 158 -6.61 -3.44 16.22
C VAL A 158 -8.12 -3.38 16.08
N LEU A 159 -8.72 -4.28 15.29
CA LEU A 159 -10.16 -4.34 15.12
C LEU A 159 -10.85 -4.64 16.44
N ASN A 160 -10.31 -5.57 17.23
CA ASN A 160 -10.88 -5.87 18.54
C ASN A 160 -10.71 -4.76 19.57
N LEU A 161 -9.83 -3.78 19.35
CA LEU A 161 -9.78 -2.55 20.15
C LEU A 161 -10.84 -1.51 19.74
N ALA A 162 -11.66 -1.77 18.72
CA ALA A 162 -12.75 -0.88 18.37
C ALA A 162 -13.73 -0.71 19.55
N PRO A 163 -14.19 0.51 19.86
CA PRO A 163 -15.09 0.78 20.99
C PRO A 163 -16.55 0.36 20.69
N ILE A 164 -16.75 -0.84 20.13
CA ILE A 164 -18.03 -1.35 19.62
C ILE A 164 -18.20 -2.79 20.10
N PHE A 165 -19.30 -3.12 20.76
CA PHE A 165 -19.70 -4.51 21.03
C PHE A 165 -20.13 -5.20 19.71
N PRO A 166 -19.78 -6.48 19.47
CA PRO A 166 -19.16 -7.47 20.36
C PRO A 166 -17.63 -7.55 20.28
N LEU A 167 -16.95 -6.49 19.83
CA LEU A 167 -15.48 -6.42 19.86
C LEU A 167 -15.02 -6.10 21.28
N ASP A 168 -13.80 -6.52 21.61
CA ASP A 168 -13.27 -6.45 22.98
C ASP A 168 -13.21 -5.03 23.54
N GLY A 169 -13.02 -4.04 22.66
CA GLY A 169 -12.97 -2.63 22.97
C GLY A 169 -14.30 -2.10 23.52
N GLY A 170 -15.45 -2.71 23.22
CA GLY A 170 -16.72 -2.40 23.87
C GLY A 170 -16.69 -2.66 25.38
N ARG A 171 -16.20 -3.83 25.80
CA ARG A 171 -16.04 -4.18 27.22
C ARG A 171 -14.93 -3.37 27.88
N LEU A 172 -13.91 -2.96 27.13
CA LEU A 172 -12.90 -2.03 27.61
C LEU A 172 -13.49 -0.63 27.86
N VAL A 173 -14.36 -0.11 26.99
CA VAL A 173 -15.14 1.12 27.23
C VAL A 173 -15.98 0.98 28.49
N ARG A 174 -16.67 -0.14 28.68
CA ARG A 174 -17.40 -0.44 29.93
C ARG A 174 -16.46 -0.38 31.14
N ALA A 175 -15.29 -1.03 31.07
CA ALA A 175 -14.32 -1.03 32.16
C ALA A 175 -13.81 0.38 32.48
N MET A 176 -13.51 1.18 31.46
CA MET A 176 -13.03 2.56 31.62
C MET A 176 -14.10 3.47 32.24
N VAL A 177 -15.33 3.45 31.71
CA VAL A 177 -16.46 4.24 32.23
C VAL A 177 -16.80 3.82 33.66
N TRP A 178 -16.75 2.52 33.97
CA TRP A 178 -16.93 2.04 35.33
C TRP A 178 -15.80 2.51 36.25
N GLY A 179 -14.54 2.37 35.85
CA GLY A 179 -13.39 2.83 36.63
C GLY A 179 -13.40 4.34 36.90
N LEU A 180 -13.93 5.13 35.96
CA LEU A 180 -14.03 6.58 36.05
C LEU A 180 -15.21 7.03 36.94
N LEU A 181 -16.41 6.49 36.69
CA LEU A 181 -17.64 6.98 37.31
C LEU A 181 -18.10 6.17 38.53
N ALA A 182 -17.49 5.00 38.77
CA ALA A 182 -17.94 3.99 39.74
C ALA A 182 -19.43 3.62 39.60
N ARG A 183 -19.98 3.75 38.39
CA ARG A 183 -21.38 3.45 38.06
C ARG A 183 -21.41 2.30 37.03
N PRO A 184 -21.28 1.04 37.47
CA PRO A 184 -21.16 -0.08 36.54
C PRO A 184 -22.43 -0.32 35.71
N ALA A 185 -23.62 -0.02 36.25
CA ALA A 185 -24.87 -0.08 35.48
C ALA A 185 -24.92 0.98 34.36
N LEU A 186 -24.46 2.20 34.63
CA LEU A 186 -24.33 3.26 33.63
C LEU A 186 -23.28 2.89 32.57
N ALA A 187 -22.16 2.29 33.00
CA ALA A 187 -21.12 1.83 32.08
C ALA A 187 -21.61 0.77 31.09
N ALA A 188 -22.38 -0.22 31.57
CA ALA A 188 -23.00 -1.23 30.71
C ALA A 188 -24.06 -0.65 29.77
N TRP A 189 -24.79 0.39 30.20
CA TRP A 189 -25.73 1.11 29.32
C TRP A 189 -24.99 1.94 28.26
N LEU A 190 -23.95 2.68 28.65
CA LEU A 190 -23.14 3.48 27.73
C LEU A 190 -22.41 2.62 26.69
N GLU A 191 -21.90 1.45 27.08
CA GLU A 191 -21.34 0.47 26.14
C GLU A 191 -22.34 0.16 25.00
N ARG A 192 -23.61 -0.12 25.32
CA ARG A 192 -24.65 -0.39 24.32
C ARG A 192 -24.87 0.81 23.40
N VAL A 193 -24.96 2.01 23.98
CA VAL A 193 -25.22 3.24 23.21
C VAL A 193 -24.06 3.55 22.28
N VAL A 194 -22.82 3.51 22.77
CA VAL A 194 -21.62 3.72 21.94
C VAL A 194 -21.52 2.68 20.84
N SER A 195 -21.85 1.42 21.14
CA SER A 195 -21.87 0.34 20.13
C SER A 195 -22.91 0.59 19.04
N LEU A 196 -24.14 0.99 19.40
CA LEU A 196 -25.18 1.32 18.44
C LEU A 196 -24.78 2.51 17.56
N LEU A 197 -24.25 3.57 18.17
CA LEU A 197 -23.77 4.74 17.42
C LEU A 197 -22.63 4.36 16.47
N GLY A 198 -21.68 3.53 16.92
CA GLY A 198 -20.61 3.01 16.08
C GLY A 198 -21.14 2.20 14.89
N ILE A 199 -22.10 1.30 15.11
CA ILE A 199 -22.74 0.52 14.03
C ILE A 199 -23.48 1.43 13.05
N VAL A 200 -24.21 2.43 13.53
CA VAL A 200 -24.92 3.41 12.68
C VAL A 200 -23.94 4.23 11.86
N LEU A 201 -22.81 4.66 12.44
CA LEU A 201 -21.76 5.38 11.73
C LEU A 201 -21.14 4.51 10.63
N VAL A 202 -20.80 3.24 10.91
CA VAL A 202 -20.28 2.30 9.92
C VAL A 202 -21.31 2.04 8.82
N ALA A 203 -22.59 1.88 9.17
CA ALA A 203 -23.66 1.68 8.19
C ALA A 203 -23.88 2.92 7.30
N GLY A 204 -23.94 4.10 7.90
CA GLY A 204 -24.04 5.38 7.19
C GLY A 204 -22.86 5.61 6.25
N TRP A 205 -21.65 5.24 6.68
CA TRP A 205 -20.46 5.24 5.83
C TRP A 205 -20.58 4.28 4.65
N GLY A 206 -21.05 3.05 4.88
CA GLY A 206 -21.29 2.08 3.82
C GLY A 206 -22.29 2.59 2.76
N LEU A 207 -23.39 3.22 3.20
CA LEU A 207 -24.36 3.86 2.30
C LEU A 207 -23.75 5.04 1.53
N PHE A 208 -22.99 5.89 2.20
CA PHE A 208 -22.28 7.00 1.57
C PHE A 208 -21.30 6.51 0.50
N LEU A 209 -20.55 5.43 0.77
CA LEU A 209 -19.65 4.84 -0.22
C LEU A 209 -20.43 4.30 -1.43
N ILE A 210 -21.54 3.60 -1.23
CA ILE A 210 -22.38 3.11 -2.34
C ILE A 210 -22.86 4.25 -3.24
N SER A 211 -23.15 5.43 -2.68
CA SER A 211 -23.61 6.58 -3.47
C SER A 211 -22.51 7.29 -4.26
N GLN A 212 -21.23 6.95 -4.06
CA GLN A 212 -20.15 7.62 -4.79
C GLN A 212 -19.95 7.00 -6.18
N PRO A 213 -19.84 7.80 -7.25
CA PRO A 213 -19.64 7.33 -8.62
C PRO A 213 -18.16 7.02 -8.91
N VAL A 214 -17.51 6.22 -8.05
CA VAL A 214 -16.06 5.96 -8.10
C VAL A 214 -15.81 4.44 -8.12
N ARG A 215 -14.77 3.98 -8.83
CA ARG A 215 -14.42 2.56 -9.00
C ARG A 215 -14.23 1.91 -7.62
N PHE A 216 -14.77 0.70 -7.41
CA PHE A 216 -14.80 -0.02 -6.11
C PHE A 216 -15.66 0.57 -4.99
N SER A 217 -16.33 1.71 -5.18
CA SER A 217 -17.15 2.31 -4.11
C SER A 217 -18.33 1.42 -3.71
N GLY A 218 -18.98 0.81 -4.71
CA GLY A 218 -20.10 -0.10 -4.48
C GLY A 218 -19.70 -1.35 -3.69
N SER A 219 -18.57 -2.00 -4.05
CA SER A 219 -18.09 -3.20 -3.35
C SER A 219 -17.56 -2.89 -1.95
N THR A 220 -16.84 -1.77 -1.78
CA THR A 220 -16.35 -1.30 -0.47
C THR A 220 -17.51 -0.90 0.44
N GLY A 221 -18.50 -0.19 -0.10
CA GLY A 221 -19.70 0.17 0.65
C GLY A 221 -20.56 -1.04 1.01
N ALA A 222 -20.73 -2.01 0.09
CA ALA A 222 -21.47 -3.24 0.36
C ALA A 222 -20.79 -4.11 1.44
N SER A 223 -19.47 -4.25 1.40
CA SER A 223 -18.71 -4.97 2.45
C SER A 223 -18.76 -4.25 3.79
N THR A 224 -18.70 -2.91 3.81
CA THR A 224 -18.89 -2.10 5.02
C THR A 224 -20.29 -2.28 5.61
N LEU A 225 -21.34 -2.31 4.77
CA LEU A 225 -22.71 -2.61 5.20
C LEU A 225 -22.86 -4.03 5.73
N LEU A 226 -22.20 -5.01 5.11
CA LEU A 226 -22.17 -6.38 5.60
C LEU A 226 -21.56 -6.45 7.00
N LEU A 227 -20.44 -5.75 7.25
CA LEU A 227 -19.82 -5.65 8.56
C LEU A 227 -20.77 -5.02 9.59
N ALA A 228 -21.40 -3.87 9.25
CA ALA A 228 -22.38 -3.23 10.13
C ALA A 228 -23.55 -4.17 10.46
N GLY A 229 -24.05 -4.90 9.47
CA GLY A 229 -25.10 -5.90 9.63
C GLY A 229 -24.69 -7.05 10.56
N LEU A 230 -23.46 -7.58 10.40
CA LEU A 230 -22.92 -8.63 11.29
C LEU A 230 -22.81 -8.13 12.73
N LEU A 231 -22.27 -6.93 12.95
CA LEU A 231 -22.17 -6.32 14.28
C LEU A 231 -23.57 -6.10 14.89
N PHE A 232 -24.53 -5.62 14.10
CA PHE A 232 -25.91 -5.40 14.54
C PHE A 232 -26.61 -6.70 14.93
N VAL A 233 -26.49 -7.75 14.11
CA VAL A 233 -27.05 -9.07 14.40
C VAL A 233 -26.46 -9.60 15.70
N MET A 234 -25.16 -9.45 15.93
CA MET A 234 -24.53 -9.91 17.16
C MET A 234 -24.99 -9.14 18.38
N LEU A 235 -25.16 -7.82 18.28
CA LEU A 235 -25.71 -7.00 19.37
C LEU A 235 -27.14 -7.43 19.75
N ILE A 236 -27.97 -7.82 18.77
CA ILE A 236 -29.34 -8.31 19.00
C ILE A 236 -29.35 -9.73 19.58
N VAL A 237 -28.60 -10.65 18.97
CA VAL A 237 -28.57 -12.06 19.38
C VAL A 237 -27.93 -12.23 20.76
N HIS A 238 -26.98 -11.35 21.09
CA HIS A 238 -26.23 -11.38 22.34
C HIS A 238 -26.26 -10.02 23.04
N PRO A 239 -27.38 -9.65 23.68
CA PRO A 239 -27.47 -8.38 24.37
C PRO A 239 -26.44 -8.33 25.51
N ILE A 240 -25.74 -7.20 25.61
CA ILE A 240 -24.83 -6.89 26.73
C ILE A 240 -25.53 -7.22 28.05
N ARG A 241 -24.96 -8.04 28.92
CA ARG A 241 -25.64 -8.42 30.15
C ARG A 241 -25.80 -7.21 31.07
N PRO A 242 -26.98 -7.01 31.70
CA PRO A 242 -27.13 -6.00 32.73
C PRO A 242 -26.17 -6.28 33.90
N TRP A 243 -25.87 -5.25 34.67
CA TRP A 243 -25.03 -5.38 35.86
C TRP A 243 -25.79 -6.16 36.96
N ILE A 244 -25.23 -7.29 37.39
CA ILE A 244 -25.88 -8.23 38.35
C ILE A 244 -25.17 -8.26 39.71
N ARG A 245 -23.95 -7.71 39.82
CA ARG A 245 -23.19 -7.71 41.08
C ARG A 245 -23.61 -6.52 41.98
N PRO A 246 -23.30 -6.54 43.29
CA PRO A 246 -23.48 -5.37 44.15
C PRO A 246 -22.72 -4.16 43.60
N THR A 247 -23.35 -2.98 43.62
CA THR A 247 -22.70 -1.74 43.20
C THR A 247 -21.60 -1.40 44.19
N PRO A 248 -20.34 -1.23 43.75
CA PRO A 248 -19.27 -0.81 44.66
C PRO A 248 -19.58 0.57 45.25
N PRO A 249 -19.09 0.88 46.47
CA PRO A 249 -19.29 2.18 47.10
C PRO A 249 -18.72 3.29 46.21
N ARG A 250 -19.41 4.44 46.21
CA ARG A 250 -18.98 5.60 45.42
C ARG A 250 -17.62 6.09 45.95
N PRO A 251 -16.62 6.32 45.08
CA PRO A 251 -15.42 7.01 45.48
C PRO A 251 -15.80 8.43 45.91
N SER A 252 -15.11 8.98 46.92
CA SER A 252 -15.17 10.41 47.21
C SER A 252 -14.73 11.17 45.96
N LEU A 253 -15.53 12.14 45.50
CA LEU A 253 -15.15 13.03 44.38
C LEU A 253 -13.90 13.83 44.77
N GLY A 254 -12.72 13.28 44.49
CA GLY A 254 -11.43 13.90 44.75
C GLY A 254 -10.76 14.40 43.46
N SER A 255 -9.66 15.14 43.64
CA SER A 255 -8.81 15.72 42.58
C SER A 255 -8.35 14.72 41.50
N LEU A 256 -8.32 13.42 41.82
CA LEU A 256 -7.94 12.36 40.87
C LEU A 256 -8.94 12.17 39.72
N LEU A 257 -10.21 12.57 39.85
CA LEU A 257 -11.18 12.45 38.76
C LEU A 257 -10.87 13.40 37.59
N PHE A 258 -10.34 14.59 37.91
CA PHE A 258 -9.93 15.61 36.93
C PHE A 258 -8.78 15.14 36.03
N LEU A 259 -7.91 14.26 36.54
CA LEU A 259 -6.82 13.63 35.77
C LEU A 259 -7.28 12.36 35.03
N ARG A 260 -8.18 11.57 35.60
CA ARG A 260 -8.62 10.29 35.02
C ARG A 260 -9.59 10.47 33.85
N ALA A 261 -10.46 11.47 33.88
CA ALA A 261 -11.42 11.73 32.80
C ALA A 261 -10.75 12.06 31.45
N PRO A 262 -9.81 13.02 31.36
CA PRO A 262 -9.15 13.34 30.09
C PRO A 262 -8.31 12.17 29.59
N LEU A 263 -7.62 11.43 30.48
CA LEU A 263 -6.87 10.23 30.09
C LEU A 263 -7.78 9.13 29.52
N THR A 264 -8.95 8.91 30.14
CA THR A 264 -9.94 7.95 29.64
C THR A 264 -10.46 8.37 28.26
N GLY A 265 -10.76 9.66 28.08
CA GLY A 265 -11.17 10.22 26.79
C GLY A 265 -10.09 10.04 25.72
N LEU A 266 -8.84 10.32 26.05
CA LEU A 266 -7.69 10.13 25.16
C LEU A 266 -7.55 8.67 24.72
N ILE A 267 -7.66 7.71 25.63
CA ILE A 267 -7.57 6.28 25.30
C ILE A 267 -8.69 5.86 24.34
N ILE A 268 -9.92 6.32 24.55
CA ILE A 268 -11.06 6.03 23.66
C ILE A 268 -10.81 6.63 22.26
N VAL A 269 -10.32 7.87 22.20
CA VAL A 269 -9.98 8.52 20.93
C VAL A 269 -8.84 7.78 20.22
N MET A 270 -7.82 7.33 20.94
CA MET A 270 -6.73 6.53 20.38
C MET A 270 -7.22 5.18 19.85
N MET A 271 -8.07 4.48 20.60
CA MET A 271 -8.69 3.22 20.16
C MET A 271 -9.51 3.42 18.88
N LEU A 272 -10.35 4.46 18.85
CA LEU A 272 -11.12 4.80 17.66
C LEU A 272 -10.21 5.15 16.47
N GLY A 273 -9.20 6.01 16.68
CA GLY A 273 -8.24 6.38 15.65
C GLY A 273 -7.49 5.18 15.08
N LEU A 274 -7.10 4.24 15.93
CA LEU A 274 -6.44 2.99 15.52
C LEU A 274 -7.39 2.10 14.71
N THR A 275 -8.65 1.95 15.12
CA THR A 275 -9.65 1.19 14.35
C THR A 275 -9.94 1.83 12.99
N LEU A 276 -9.97 3.16 12.90
CA LEU A 276 -10.19 3.87 11.64
C LEU A 276 -9.07 3.62 10.62
N MET A 277 -7.90 3.13 11.04
CA MET A 277 -6.82 2.69 10.14
C MET A 277 -7.16 1.37 9.40
N LEU A 278 -8.22 0.66 9.80
CA LEU A 278 -8.65 -0.59 9.16
C LEU A 278 -9.89 -0.43 8.28
N VAL A 279 -10.60 0.69 8.38
CA VAL A 279 -11.83 0.90 7.60
C VAL A 279 -11.44 1.43 6.23
N PRO A 280 -11.56 0.65 5.14
CA PRO A 280 -11.18 1.12 3.82
C PRO A 280 -12.13 2.23 3.34
N THR A 281 -11.58 3.10 2.52
CA THR A 281 -12.31 4.15 1.79
C THR A 281 -12.11 3.93 0.31
N ASN A 282 -12.91 4.64 -0.49
CA ASN A 282 -12.70 4.65 -1.92
C ASN A 282 -11.81 5.81 -2.41
N ASN A 283 -10.63 5.93 -1.80
CA ASN A 283 -9.63 6.91 -2.16
C ASN A 283 -8.26 6.25 -2.28
N GLY A 284 -7.40 6.88 -3.06
CA GLY A 284 -5.97 6.64 -3.06
C GLY A 284 -5.22 7.73 -2.30
N LEU A 285 -3.97 7.46 -1.96
CA LEU A 285 -3.02 8.48 -1.53
C LEU A 285 -1.68 8.28 -2.24
N GLU A 286 -1.00 9.39 -2.47
CA GLU A 286 0.41 9.47 -2.84
C GLU A 286 1.13 10.16 -1.67
N ALA A 287 2.15 9.51 -1.10
CA ALA A 287 2.96 10.02 0.00
C ALA A 287 4.45 9.94 -0.34
N PRO A 288 5.32 10.70 0.37
CA PRO A 288 6.76 10.53 0.25
C PRO A 288 7.14 9.07 0.51
N GLY A 289 7.80 8.45 -0.46
CA GLY A 289 8.43 7.16 -0.29
C GLY A 289 9.79 7.29 0.38
N ILE A 290 10.56 6.21 0.37
CA ILE A 290 11.93 6.28 0.86
C ILE A 290 12.86 6.89 -0.20
N ALA A 291 13.94 7.51 0.27
CA ALA A 291 15.08 7.87 -0.56
C ALA A 291 16.28 7.00 -0.19
N THR A 292 16.90 6.36 -1.18
CA THR A 292 18.01 5.43 -0.98
C THR A 292 19.15 5.74 -1.93
N SER A 293 20.37 5.48 -1.49
CA SER A 293 21.57 5.60 -2.31
C SER A 293 21.55 4.58 -3.44
N VAL A 294 21.97 5.02 -4.63
CA VAL A 294 21.95 4.26 -5.88
C VAL A 294 23.23 3.43 -6.05
N GLU A 295 24.33 3.86 -5.44
CA GLU A 295 25.64 3.23 -5.57
C GLU A 295 25.65 1.72 -5.26
N PRO A 296 24.97 1.21 -4.22
CA PRO A 296 24.92 -0.23 -3.95
C PRO A 296 24.11 -1.04 -4.97
N MET A 297 23.38 -0.36 -5.87
CA MET A 297 22.55 -0.98 -6.90
C MET A 297 23.28 -1.08 -8.23
N VAL A 298 24.45 -0.46 -8.38
CA VAL A 298 25.19 -0.44 -9.65
C VAL A 298 26.46 -1.26 -9.50
N GLU A 299 26.57 -2.30 -10.32
CA GLU A 299 27.74 -3.16 -10.40
C GLU A 299 28.54 -2.85 -11.66
N VAL A 300 29.82 -2.53 -11.45
CA VAL A 300 30.81 -2.23 -12.50
C VAL A 300 32.06 -3.05 -12.17
N PRO A 301 32.79 -3.61 -13.16
CA PRO A 301 34.01 -4.36 -12.92
C PRO A 301 35.07 -3.51 -12.20
N ASP A 302 35.83 -4.12 -11.29
CA ASP A 302 36.78 -3.42 -10.42
C ASP A 302 37.82 -2.59 -11.19
N ASP A 303 38.23 -3.04 -12.39
CA ASP A 303 39.20 -2.34 -13.25
C ASP A 303 38.70 -0.98 -13.77
N TYR A 304 37.37 -0.78 -13.82
CA TYR A 304 36.74 0.46 -14.27
C TYR A 304 36.18 1.28 -13.10
N ARG A 305 36.02 0.66 -11.93
CA ARG A 305 35.33 1.25 -10.79
C ARG A 305 36.14 2.33 -10.10
N GLN A 306 35.55 3.51 -9.99
CA GLN A 306 36.09 4.68 -9.30
C GLN A 306 35.40 4.86 -7.93
N PRO A 307 36.13 5.37 -6.92
CA PRO A 307 35.55 5.61 -5.60
C PRO A 307 34.58 6.80 -5.62
N VAL A 308 33.44 6.64 -4.96
CA VAL A 308 32.42 7.69 -4.78
C VAL A 308 32.50 8.20 -3.33
N GLN A 309 32.64 9.51 -3.11
CA GLN A 309 32.78 10.08 -1.76
C GLN A 309 31.42 10.46 -1.15
N GLY A 310 30.47 10.89 -1.98
CA GLY A 310 29.11 11.26 -1.58
C GLY A 310 28.07 10.20 -1.96
N SER A 311 26.86 10.64 -2.27
CA SER A 311 25.78 9.73 -2.70
C SER A 311 24.76 10.37 -3.63
N PHE A 312 24.34 9.62 -4.64
CA PHE A 312 23.16 9.86 -5.45
C PHE A 312 21.96 9.16 -4.83
N LEU A 313 20.93 9.93 -4.47
CA LEU A 313 19.70 9.41 -3.90
C LEU A 313 18.61 9.29 -4.95
N LEU A 314 18.02 8.11 -5.03
CA LEU A 314 16.77 7.86 -5.74
C LEU A 314 15.60 8.01 -4.77
N THR A 315 14.59 8.77 -5.19
CA THR A 315 13.37 9.00 -4.41
C THR A 315 12.17 8.24 -4.98
N THR A 316 11.40 7.60 -4.10
CA THR A 316 10.17 6.88 -4.47
C THR A 316 8.91 7.63 -4.03
N VAL A 317 7.78 7.28 -4.63
CA VAL A 317 6.45 7.74 -4.20
C VAL A 317 5.69 6.52 -3.69
N PHE A 318 5.18 6.61 -2.47
CA PHE A 318 4.31 5.58 -1.92
C PHE A 318 2.88 5.84 -2.40
N SER A 319 2.41 5.01 -3.34
CA SER A 319 1.05 5.08 -3.87
C SER A 319 0.24 3.90 -3.37
N GLN A 320 -0.89 4.17 -2.71
CA GLN A 320 -1.77 3.14 -2.17
C GLN A 320 -3.22 3.44 -2.51
N THR A 321 -3.95 2.42 -2.97
CA THR A 321 -5.42 2.39 -3.02
C THR A 321 -5.91 0.96 -2.78
N PRO A 322 -7.02 0.75 -2.03
CA PRO A 322 -7.73 1.74 -1.23
C PRO A 322 -6.92 2.18 0.00
N ILE A 323 -7.21 3.40 0.50
CA ILE A 323 -6.67 3.90 1.77
C ILE A 323 -7.73 3.81 2.87
N SER A 324 -7.31 3.70 4.11
CA SER A 324 -8.22 3.70 5.26
C SER A 324 -8.76 5.09 5.61
N VAL A 325 -9.83 5.16 6.42
CA VAL A 325 -10.39 6.43 6.92
C VAL A 325 -9.34 7.19 7.72
N GLY A 326 -8.55 6.48 8.54
CA GLY A 326 -7.46 7.07 9.30
C GLY A 326 -6.39 7.69 8.38
N GLN A 327 -5.99 6.97 7.32
CA GLN A 327 -5.06 7.50 6.31
C GLN A 327 -5.64 8.70 5.55
N TRP A 328 -6.92 8.64 5.17
CA TRP A 328 -7.61 9.75 4.52
C TRP A 328 -7.63 11.00 5.42
N LEU A 329 -7.99 10.85 6.71
CA LEU A 329 -7.97 11.95 7.69
C LEU A 329 -6.57 12.55 7.85
N ILE A 330 -5.53 11.71 7.97
CA ILE A 330 -4.14 12.18 8.02
C ILE A 330 -3.79 12.96 6.74
N GLY A 331 -4.22 12.46 5.57
CA GLY A 331 -4.01 13.12 4.28
C GLY A 331 -4.65 14.50 4.18
N GLN A 332 -5.80 14.75 4.82
CA GLN A 332 -6.47 16.06 4.83
C GLN A 332 -5.64 17.16 5.51
N PHE A 333 -4.78 16.79 6.47
CA PHE A 333 -3.99 17.74 7.26
C PHE A 333 -2.49 17.70 6.95
N SER A 334 -2.06 16.78 6.07
CA SER A 334 -0.65 16.60 5.75
C SER A 334 -0.26 17.43 4.52
N PRO A 335 0.79 18.27 4.61
CA PRO A 335 1.25 19.07 3.46
C PRO A 335 2.01 18.25 2.41
N VAL A 336 2.33 16.97 2.68
CA VAL A 336 3.13 16.11 1.79
C VAL A 336 2.35 14.91 1.24
N ILE A 337 1.18 14.60 1.80
CA ILE A 337 0.31 13.53 1.32
C ILE A 337 -0.70 14.13 0.36
N ARG A 338 -0.78 13.59 -0.85
CA ARG A 338 -1.80 13.95 -1.82
C ARG A 338 -2.87 12.88 -1.84
N LEU A 339 -4.10 13.26 -1.50
CA LEU A 339 -5.26 12.40 -1.68
C LEU A 339 -5.66 12.41 -3.16
N VAL A 340 -5.88 11.24 -3.72
CA VAL A 340 -6.16 11.07 -5.15
C VAL A 340 -7.32 10.09 -5.38
N PRO A 341 -8.03 10.20 -6.50
CA PRO A 341 -8.98 9.17 -6.89
C PRO A 341 -8.28 7.80 -7.05
N PRO A 342 -8.95 6.68 -6.71
CA PRO A 342 -8.36 5.35 -6.82
C PRO A 342 -7.93 5.00 -8.26
N GLU A 343 -8.62 5.55 -9.27
CA GLU A 343 -8.34 5.34 -10.69
C GLU A 343 -6.98 5.92 -11.14
N ARG A 344 -6.47 6.92 -10.42
CA ARG A 344 -5.15 7.48 -10.67
C ARG A 344 -4.03 6.49 -10.36
N ILE A 345 -4.24 5.63 -9.37
CA ILE A 345 -3.26 4.62 -8.96
C ILE A 345 -3.47 3.32 -9.74
N VAL A 346 -4.73 2.90 -9.92
CA VAL A 346 -5.09 1.72 -10.71
C VAL A 346 -6.13 2.12 -11.77
N PRO A 347 -5.72 2.34 -13.03
CA PRO A 347 -6.61 2.74 -14.12
C PRO A 347 -7.80 1.78 -14.32
N PRO A 348 -8.99 2.26 -14.71
CA PRO A 348 -10.26 1.49 -14.76
C PRO A 348 -10.20 0.15 -15.50
N ASP A 349 -9.38 0.06 -16.54
CA ASP A 349 -9.26 -1.11 -17.42
C ASP A 349 -8.04 -1.99 -17.10
N THR A 350 -7.44 -1.79 -15.92
CA THR A 350 -6.25 -2.53 -15.47
C THR A 350 -6.43 -3.08 -14.06
N THR A 351 -5.66 -4.12 -13.75
CA THR A 351 -5.52 -4.71 -12.41
C THR A 351 -4.25 -4.22 -11.72
N VAL A 352 -4.19 -4.38 -10.39
CA VAL A 352 -2.99 -4.07 -9.60
C VAL A 352 -1.78 -4.86 -10.11
N GLN A 353 -2.00 -6.12 -10.48
CA GLN A 353 -0.97 -7.01 -11.01
C GLN A 353 -0.43 -6.54 -12.37
N GLU A 354 -1.32 -6.13 -13.28
CA GLU A 354 -0.92 -5.60 -14.59
C GLU A 354 -0.14 -4.29 -14.45
N VAL A 355 -0.58 -3.39 -13.57
CA VAL A 355 0.14 -2.13 -13.29
C VAL A 355 1.52 -2.42 -12.70
N ALA A 356 1.62 -3.35 -11.76
CA ALA A 356 2.90 -3.75 -11.18
C ALA A 356 3.84 -4.33 -12.25
N LEU A 357 3.36 -5.29 -13.05
CA LEU A 357 4.15 -5.91 -14.12
C LEU A 357 4.64 -4.87 -15.15
N ARG A 358 3.76 -3.93 -15.53
CA ARG A 358 4.14 -2.82 -16.43
C ARG A 358 5.23 -1.95 -15.83
N ASN A 359 5.10 -1.57 -14.54
CA ASN A 359 6.09 -0.76 -13.86
C ASN A 359 7.45 -1.46 -13.68
N TYR A 360 7.47 -2.79 -13.55
CA TYR A 360 8.70 -3.59 -13.52
C TYR A 360 9.41 -3.60 -14.87
N ARG A 361 8.68 -3.83 -15.98
CA ARG A 361 9.27 -3.76 -17.33
C ARG A 361 9.86 -2.39 -17.62
N MET A 362 9.10 -1.33 -17.36
CA MET A 362 9.60 0.05 -17.51
C MET A 362 10.83 0.37 -16.65
N LEU A 363 10.99 -0.31 -15.52
CA LEU A 363 12.18 -0.15 -14.68
C LEU A 363 13.39 -0.84 -15.33
N GLU A 364 13.23 -2.09 -15.79
CA GLU A 364 14.26 -2.85 -16.53
C GLU A 364 14.74 -2.08 -17.78
N ASP A 365 13.81 -1.53 -18.55
CA ASP A 365 14.09 -0.68 -19.70
C ASP A 365 14.89 0.58 -19.30
N SER A 366 14.52 1.20 -18.18
CA SER A 366 15.20 2.38 -17.66
C SER A 366 16.61 2.09 -17.13
N GLU A 367 16.86 0.91 -16.57
CA GLU A 367 18.18 0.47 -16.09
C GLU A 367 19.16 0.36 -17.28
N GLN A 368 18.70 -0.32 -18.33
CA GLN A 368 19.43 -0.55 -19.55
C GLN A 368 19.81 0.76 -20.27
N ALA A 369 18.83 1.65 -20.46
CA ALA A 369 19.08 2.97 -21.05
C ALA A 369 20.06 3.78 -20.19
N ALA A 370 19.92 3.76 -18.86
CA ALA A 370 20.78 4.51 -17.97
C ALA A 370 22.24 4.03 -18.00
N ALA A 371 22.47 2.71 -18.01
CA ALA A 371 23.81 2.13 -18.12
C ALA A 371 24.51 2.59 -19.39
N ALA A 372 23.84 2.50 -20.54
CA ALA A 372 24.41 2.90 -21.81
C ALA A 372 24.66 4.41 -21.94
N VAL A 373 23.68 5.23 -21.55
CA VAL A 373 23.84 6.70 -21.59
C VAL A 373 24.97 7.13 -20.66
N GLY A 374 25.07 6.56 -19.46
CA GLY A 374 26.15 6.86 -18.51
C GLY A 374 27.53 6.54 -19.08
N LEU A 375 27.69 5.36 -19.69
CA LEU A 375 28.93 4.95 -20.35
C LEU A 375 29.28 5.82 -21.56
N ARG A 376 28.30 6.15 -22.40
CA ARG A 376 28.52 7.01 -23.57
C ARG A 376 28.95 8.42 -23.16
N LEU A 377 28.33 8.99 -22.13
CA LEU A 377 28.72 10.29 -21.59
C LEU A 377 30.14 10.26 -21.00
N ALA A 378 30.54 9.13 -20.41
CA ALA A 378 31.90 8.91 -19.93
C ALA A 378 32.95 8.70 -21.05
N GLY A 379 32.51 8.63 -22.32
CA GLY A 379 33.37 8.51 -23.49
C GLY A 379 33.60 7.08 -23.97
N TYR A 380 32.86 6.10 -23.45
CA TYR A 380 32.92 4.72 -23.93
C TYR A 380 31.97 4.47 -25.11
N ASP A 381 32.30 3.52 -25.99
CA ASP A 381 31.43 3.08 -27.09
C ASP A 381 30.37 2.11 -26.57
N ALA A 382 29.29 2.67 -26.01
CA ALA A 382 28.09 1.94 -25.60
C ALA A 382 27.01 2.13 -26.66
N GLN A 383 26.75 1.09 -27.44
CA GLN A 383 25.73 1.12 -28.49
C GLN A 383 24.43 0.58 -27.92
N VAL A 384 23.37 1.39 -28.02
CA VAL A 384 22.02 0.97 -27.72
C VAL A 384 21.12 1.35 -28.86
N ARG A 385 20.35 0.37 -29.32
CA ARG A 385 19.32 0.55 -30.33
C ARG A 385 18.00 0.08 -29.74
N GLY A 386 17.08 1.02 -29.54
CA GLY A 386 15.72 0.66 -29.18
C GLY A 386 14.99 0.01 -30.34
N LEU A 387 14.13 -0.95 -30.02
CA LEU A 387 13.37 -1.74 -30.99
C LEU A 387 11.98 -1.15 -31.26
N GLY A 388 11.66 0.02 -30.70
CA GLY A 388 10.39 0.74 -30.90
C GLY A 388 9.37 0.53 -29.78
N ALA A 389 8.20 1.13 -29.95
CA ALA A 389 7.12 1.12 -28.97
C ALA A 389 5.98 0.18 -29.38
N ARG A 390 5.78 -0.95 -28.67
CA ARG A 390 4.71 -1.91 -28.92
C ARG A 390 3.38 -1.41 -28.40
N VAL A 391 2.34 -1.48 -29.23
CA VAL A 391 0.95 -1.22 -28.87
C VAL A 391 0.40 -2.40 -28.06
N LEU A 392 0.02 -2.13 -26.81
CA LEU A 392 -0.64 -3.09 -25.93
C LEU A 392 -2.16 -3.06 -26.03
N SER A 393 -2.70 -1.85 -26.19
CA SER A 393 -4.14 -1.62 -26.19
C SER A 393 -4.46 -0.38 -26.99
N VAL A 394 -5.65 -0.34 -27.59
CA VAL A 394 -6.16 0.85 -28.28
C VAL A 394 -7.48 1.25 -27.63
N LEU A 395 -7.57 2.52 -27.23
CA LEU A 395 -8.72 3.06 -26.53
C LEU A 395 -9.96 3.05 -27.45
N PRO A 396 -11.08 2.46 -27.02
CA PRO A 396 -12.35 2.56 -27.76
C PRO A 396 -12.73 4.02 -28.00
N ASN A 397 -13.16 4.34 -29.23
CA ASN A 397 -13.48 5.69 -29.69
C ASN A 397 -12.29 6.66 -29.79
N SER A 398 -11.05 6.18 -29.77
CA SER A 398 -9.89 7.00 -30.12
C SER A 398 -9.71 7.08 -31.64
N PRO A 399 -9.01 8.13 -32.14
CA PRO A 399 -8.64 8.22 -33.56
C PRO A 399 -7.76 7.06 -34.05
N SER A 400 -7.15 6.30 -33.16
CA SER A 400 -6.32 5.13 -33.48
C SER A 400 -7.09 3.81 -33.50
N TYR A 401 -8.36 3.77 -33.08
CA TYR A 401 -9.10 2.51 -32.84
C TYR A 401 -9.21 1.58 -34.06
N ASP A 402 -9.51 2.14 -35.24
CA ASP A 402 -9.62 1.36 -36.48
C ASP A 402 -8.31 1.29 -37.27
N ILE A 403 -7.21 1.82 -36.69
CA ILE A 403 -5.94 2.05 -37.39
C ILE A 403 -4.83 1.16 -36.81
N LEU A 404 -4.66 1.22 -35.49
CA LEU A 404 -3.67 0.47 -34.75
C LEU A 404 -4.30 -0.76 -34.10
N GLN A 405 -3.49 -1.78 -33.87
CA GLN A 405 -3.90 -3.04 -33.23
C GLN A 405 -2.90 -3.42 -32.14
N PRO A 406 -3.34 -4.09 -31.06
CA PRO A 406 -2.41 -4.71 -30.11
C PRO A 406 -1.41 -5.63 -30.83
N GLY A 407 -0.13 -5.43 -30.57
CA GLY A 407 0.99 -6.12 -31.23
C GLY A 407 1.74 -5.28 -32.25
N ASP A 408 1.17 -4.19 -32.77
CA ASP A 408 1.88 -3.25 -33.65
C ASP A 408 3.09 -2.66 -32.93
N VAL A 409 4.21 -2.47 -33.63
CA VAL A 409 5.39 -1.78 -33.10
C VAL A 409 5.57 -0.46 -33.82
N VAL A 410 5.47 0.66 -33.11
CA VAL A 410 5.75 1.98 -33.65
C VAL A 410 7.26 2.20 -33.68
N VAL A 411 7.81 2.34 -34.89
CA VAL A 411 9.24 2.55 -35.15
C VAL A 411 9.55 3.95 -35.66
N GLY A 412 8.53 4.77 -35.91
CA GLY A 412 8.72 6.18 -36.26
C GLY A 412 7.45 7.03 -36.20
N VAL A 413 7.62 8.34 -35.95
CA VAL A 413 6.57 9.37 -36.04
C VAL A 413 7.03 10.52 -36.93
N ASN A 414 6.24 10.89 -37.94
CA ASN A 414 6.53 12.00 -38.86
C ASN A 414 7.96 11.94 -39.42
N SER A 415 8.41 10.74 -39.81
CA SER A 415 9.76 10.43 -40.31
C SER A 415 10.91 10.57 -39.30
N GLN A 416 10.61 10.75 -38.02
CA GLN A 416 11.58 10.63 -36.93
C GLN A 416 11.53 9.20 -36.36
N PRO A 417 12.68 8.57 -36.08
CA PRO A 417 12.70 7.23 -35.48
C PRO A 417 12.11 7.25 -34.07
N VAL A 418 11.49 6.14 -33.70
CA VAL A 418 11.03 5.85 -32.33
C VAL A 418 11.81 4.64 -31.86
N GLU A 419 12.72 4.86 -30.92
CA GLU A 419 13.51 3.78 -30.32
C GLU A 419 12.87 3.33 -29.00
N ALA A 420 12.23 4.26 -28.27
CA ALA A 420 11.51 4.00 -27.04
C ALA A 420 10.14 4.71 -26.95
N VAL A 421 9.31 4.32 -25.97
CA VAL A 421 8.03 4.94 -25.63
C VAL A 421 8.19 6.42 -25.27
N THR A 422 9.32 6.80 -24.66
CA THR A 422 9.64 8.21 -24.37
C THR A 422 9.81 9.03 -25.65
N ASP A 423 10.34 8.44 -26.71
CA ASP A 423 10.48 9.12 -28.01
C ASP A 423 9.10 9.31 -28.63
N LEU A 424 8.27 8.27 -28.65
CA LEU A 424 6.90 8.35 -29.12
C LEU A 424 6.12 9.44 -28.38
N THR A 425 6.13 9.41 -27.05
CA THR A 425 5.37 10.38 -26.23
C THR A 425 5.89 11.80 -26.38
N SER A 426 7.21 12.02 -26.40
CA SER A 426 7.80 13.35 -26.59
C SER A 426 7.58 13.91 -28.00
N GLN A 427 7.64 13.07 -29.03
CA GLN A 427 7.38 13.47 -30.42
C GLN A 427 5.90 13.84 -30.61
N LEU A 428 4.96 13.09 -30.02
CA LEU A 428 3.54 13.44 -30.02
C LEU A 428 3.26 14.73 -29.24
N ALA A 429 3.92 14.93 -28.10
CA ALA A 429 3.74 16.11 -27.25
C ALA A 429 4.13 17.44 -27.93
N ARG A 430 5.02 17.40 -28.94
CA ARG A 430 5.46 18.58 -29.70
C ARG A 430 4.48 18.99 -30.80
N GLN A 431 3.48 18.16 -31.11
CA GLN A 431 2.53 18.43 -32.19
C GLN A 431 1.27 19.16 -31.67
N PRO A 432 0.62 20.00 -32.49
CA PRO A 432 -0.65 20.66 -32.14
C PRO A 432 -1.80 19.66 -31.94
N LEU A 433 -2.78 20.01 -31.10
CA LEU A 433 -4.04 19.26 -31.01
C LEU A 433 -4.74 19.21 -32.38
N ASP A 434 -5.42 18.09 -32.64
CA ASP A 434 -6.14 17.79 -33.88
C ASP A 434 -5.26 17.68 -35.15
N ASP A 435 -3.93 17.70 -35.02
CA ASP A 435 -3.02 17.51 -36.14
C ASP A 435 -2.95 16.02 -36.57
N GLN A 436 -2.65 15.81 -37.86
CA GLN A 436 -2.42 14.47 -38.39
C GLN A 436 -0.99 14.01 -38.08
N VAL A 437 -0.90 12.80 -37.56
CA VAL A 437 0.37 12.16 -37.20
C VAL A 437 0.55 10.93 -38.07
N VAL A 438 1.66 10.88 -38.81
CA VAL A 438 2.05 9.74 -39.63
C VAL A 438 2.94 8.83 -38.79
N LEU A 439 2.50 7.60 -38.57
CA LEU A 439 3.22 6.57 -37.84
C LEU A 439 3.81 5.55 -38.82
N GLN A 440 5.10 5.26 -38.64
CA GLN A 440 5.76 4.12 -39.24
C GLN A 440 5.68 2.99 -38.21
N ILE A 441 5.02 1.90 -38.58
CA ILE A 441 4.79 0.76 -37.69
C ILE A 441 5.27 -0.54 -38.34
N GLU A 442 5.55 -1.55 -37.52
CA GLU A 442 5.71 -2.93 -37.94
C GLU A 442 4.53 -3.75 -37.42
N ARG A 443 3.83 -4.42 -38.33
CA ARG A 443 2.74 -5.36 -38.01
C ARG A 443 3.10 -6.71 -38.61
N ASP A 444 3.16 -7.75 -37.79
CA ASP A 444 3.60 -9.09 -38.20
C ASP A 444 4.96 -9.08 -38.95
N MET A 445 5.92 -8.28 -38.46
CA MET A 445 7.25 -8.06 -39.07
C MET A 445 7.24 -7.34 -40.43
N LEU A 446 6.10 -6.81 -40.87
CA LEU A 446 5.99 -6.05 -42.11
C LEU A 446 5.90 -4.55 -41.82
N PRO A 447 6.67 -3.69 -42.50
CA PRO A 447 6.57 -2.25 -42.33
C PRO A 447 5.29 -1.71 -42.96
N LEU A 448 4.53 -0.94 -42.18
CA LEU A 448 3.34 -0.21 -42.62
C LEU A 448 3.48 1.27 -42.25
N THR A 449 2.81 2.13 -43.01
CA THR A 449 2.63 3.54 -42.66
C THR A 449 1.15 3.79 -42.45
N VAL A 450 0.80 4.33 -41.29
CA VAL A 450 -0.56 4.64 -40.91
C VAL A 450 -0.66 6.09 -40.45
N THR A 451 -1.82 6.72 -40.63
CA THR A 451 -2.05 8.10 -40.22
C THR A 451 -3.15 8.12 -39.17
N THR A 452 -2.93 8.80 -38.06
CA THR A 452 -3.93 9.03 -37.02
C THR A 452 -4.00 10.51 -36.65
N THR A 453 -4.90 10.89 -35.75
CA THR A 453 -5.08 12.27 -35.29
C THR A 453 -4.84 12.36 -33.78
N LEU A 454 -4.23 13.45 -33.33
CA LEU A 454 -4.09 13.72 -31.90
C LEU A 454 -5.44 13.99 -31.24
N MET A 455 -5.63 13.42 -30.06
CA MET A 455 -6.76 13.67 -29.17
C MET A 455 -6.30 14.38 -27.89
N PRO A 456 -7.23 15.05 -27.17
CA PRO A 456 -6.93 15.69 -25.90
C PRO A 456 -6.28 14.77 -24.86
N PRO A 457 -5.47 15.32 -23.94
CA PRO A 457 -4.87 14.57 -22.85
C PRO A 457 -5.91 13.91 -21.94
N ALA A 458 -5.50 12.87 -21.22
CA ALA A 458 -6.36 12.21 -20.23
C ALA A 458 -6.64 13.10 -19.01
N GLU A 459 -5.66 13.90 -18.60
CA GLU A 459 -5.75 14.82 -17.47
C GLU A 459 -5.29 16.23 -17.89
N PRO A 460 -5.86 17.30 -17.30
CA PRO A 460 -5.36 18.66 -17.49
C PRO A 460 -3.86 18.76 -17.14
N GLY A 461 -3.07 19.33 -18.05
CA GLY A 461 -1.62 19.48 -17.89
C GLY A 461 -0.77 18.35 -18.48
N GLN A 462 -1.37 17.29 -19.02
CA GLN A 462 -0.65 16.25 -19.78
C GLN A 462 -0.58 16.58 -21.28
N PRO A 463 0.39 16.00 -22.03
CA PRO A 463 0.49 16.22 -23.47
C PRO A 463 -0.65 15.55 -24.27
N PRO A 464 -0.92 16.02 -25.51
CA PRO A 464 -1.79 15.34 -26.46
C PRO A 464 -1.40 13.88 -26.67
N ARG A 465 -2.38 13.03 -27.02
CA ARG A 465 -2.17 11.58 -27.19
C ARG A 465 -2.91 11.06 -28.41
N ILE A 466 -2.68 9.80 -28.80
CA ILE A 466 -3.42 9.14 -29.91
C ILE A 466 -4.36 8.03 -29.42
N GLY A 467 -4.46 7.84 -28.09
CA GLY A 467 -5.37 6.87 -27.49
C GLY A 467 -4.87 5.43 -27.52
N ILE A 468 -3.55 5.20 -27.43
CA ILE A 468 -2.96 3.87 -27.30
C ILE A 468 -2.28 3.69 -25.93
N GLY A 469 -2.25 2.44 -25.46
CA GLY A 469 -1.34 1.99 -24.42
C GLY A 469 -0.13 1.33 -25.09
N VAL A 470 1.07 1.71 -24.69
CA VAL A 470 2.33 1.23 -25.28
C VAL A 470 3.31 0.75 -24.21
N GLU A 471 4.19 -0.17 -24.61
CA GLU A 471 5.40 -0.57 -23.87
C GLU A 471 6.60 -0.54 -24.81
N ASP A 472 7.81 -0.48 -24.25
CA ASP A 472 9.02 -0.68 -25.04
C ASP A 472 9.09 -2.15 -25.50
N VAL A 473 9.53 -2.37 -26.74
CA VAL A 473 9.81 -3.73 -27.24
C VAL A 473 11.05 -4.33 -26.55
N GLY A 474 11.96 -3.45 -26.11
CA GLY A 474 13.27 -3.75 -25.55
C GLY A 474 14.39 -3.05 -26.32
N PHE A 475 15.62 -3.23 -25.83
CA PHE A 475 16.83 -2.64 -26.41
C PHE A 475 17.81 -3.72 -26.87
N ASP A 476 18.45 -3.48 -28.02
CA ASP A 476 19.68 -4.19 -28.38
C ASP A 476 20.86 -3.39 -27.81
N ILE A 477 21.59 -3.98 -26.87
CA ILE A 477 22.60 -3.31 -26.05
C ILE A 477 23.94 -4.01 -26.25
N ASN A 478 24.92 -3.26 -26.73
CA ASN A 478 26.31 -3.67 -26.77
C ASN A 478 27.11 -2.72 -25.88
N LEU A 479 27.36 -3.17 -24.65
CA LEU A 479 28.22 -2.46 -23.70
C LEU A 479 29.68 -2.91 -23.86
N PRO A 480 30.65 -2.00 -23.71
CA PRO A 480 32.07 -2.33 -23.79
C PRO A 480 32.56 -3.20 -22.64
N PHE A 481 31.84 -3.20 -21.52
CA PHE A 481 32.03 -4.07 -20.36
C PHE A 481 30.69 -4.22 -19.62
N PRO A 482 30.48 -5.30 -18.85
CA PRO A 482 29.21 -5.53 -18.18
C PRO A 482 28.96 -4.45 -17.11
N VAL A 483 27.81 -3.79 -17.18
CA VAL A 483 27.29 -2.92 -16.11
C VAL A 483 25.90 -3.43 -15.78
N GLU A 484 25.70 -3.80 -14.52
CA GLU A 484 24.42 -4.33 -14.05
C GLU A 484 23.82 -3.37 -13.03
N ILE A 485 22.52 -3.10 -13.16
CA ILE A 485 21.78 -2.29 -12.20
C ILE A 485 20.75 -3.20 -11.54
N ILE A 486 20.88 -3.39 -10.23
CA ILE A 486 20.06 -4.29 -9.43
C ILE A 486 19.27 -3.45 -8.43
N PRO A 487 18.10 -2.90 -8.82
CA PRO A 487 17.33 -2.08 -7.91
C PRO A 487 16.74 -2.90 -6.76
N GLN A 488 16.53 -2.21 -5.64
CA GLN A 488 15.80 -2.79 -4.52
C GLN A 488 14.33 -3.01 -4.90
N LYS A 489 13.73 -4.10 -4.41
CA LYS A 489 12.34 -4.57 -4.69
C LYS A 489 11.20 -3.56 -4.42
N ILE A 490 11.54 -2.41 -3.86
CA ILE A 490 10.64 -1.33 -3.46
C ILE A 490 10.61 -0.18 -4.47
N ILE A 491 11.50 -0.20 -5.47
CA ILE A 491 11.56 0.77 -6.56
C ILE A 491 10.67 0.28 -7.69
N GLY A 492 9.78 1.13 -8.18
CA GLY A 492 8.90 0.82 -9.30
C GLY A 492 8.80 1.99 -10.27
N GLY A 493 8.85 1.69 -11.58
CA GLY A 493 8.70 2.64 -12.67
C GLY A 493 9.99 3.34 -13.11
N PRO A 494 10.00 3.98 -14.30
CA PRO A 494 11.21 4.42 -15.01
C PRO A 494 11.86 5.70 -14.44
N SER A 495 11.31 6.28 -13.37
CA SER A 495 11.67 7.62 -12.90
C SER A 495 13.05 7.75 -12.22
N ALA A 496 13.79 6.65 -12.23
CA ALA A 496 15.12 6.43 -11.69
C ALA A 496 16.23 6.72 -12.70
N GLY A 497 15.91 6.74 -14.00
CA GLY A 497 16.87 6.73 -15.11
C GLY A 497 17.99 7.75 -14.97
N LEU A 498 17.67 9.02 -14.69
CA LEU A 498 18.70 10.05 -14.51
C LEU A 498 19.71 9.70 -13.39
N MET A 499 19.24 9.24 -12.24
CA MET A 499 20.11 8.97 -11.09
C MET A 499 21.00 7.75 -11.34
N PHE A 500 20.48 6.72 -12.02
CA PHE A 500 21.28 5.59 -12.49
C PHE A 500 22.34 6.04 -13.50
N THR A 501 21.98 6.87 -14.49
CA THR A 501 22.91 7.41 -15.48
C THR A 501 24.07 8.15 -14.83
N LEU A 502 23.77 9.05 -13.88
CA LEU A 502 24.79 9.82 -13.15
C LEU A 502 25.68 8.91 -12.30
N THR A 503 25.10 7.88 -11.68
CA THR A 503 25.87 6.93 -10.86
C THR A 503 26.83 6.11 -11.72
N VAL A 504 26.35 5.55 -12.83
CA VAL A 504 27.19 4.82 -13.79
C VAL A 504 28.32 5.71 -14.29
N TYR A 505 28.00 6.93 -14.74
CA TYR A 505 29.00 7.91 -15.17
C TYR A 505 30.05 8.19 -14.09
N ASN A 506 29.62 8.43 -12.84
CA ASN A 506 30.52 8.75 -11.74
C ASN A 506 31.43 7.58 -11.36
N MET A 507 30.91 6.34 -11.45
CA MET A 507 31.67 5.14 -11.13
C MET A 507 32.72 4.79 -12.19
N VAL A 508 32.64 5.32 -13.40
CA VAL A 508 33.58 5.01 -14.49
C VAL A 508 34.41 6.21 -14.92
N THR A 509 34.33 7.33 -14.20
CA THR A 509 35.11 8.54 -14.47
C THR A 509 35.95 8.95 -13.25
N PRO A 510 37.18 9.46 -13.43
CA PRO A 510 38.08 9.75 -12.29
C PRO A 510 37.61 10.87 -11.36
N THR A 511 36.67 11.71 -11.82
CA THR A 511 36.18 12.88 -11.08
C THR A 511 34.89 12.53 -10.35
N ASP A 512 34.88 12.67 -9.02
CA ASP A 512 33.68 12.45 -8.23
C ASP A 512 32.73 13.65 -8.32
N LEU A 513 31.68 13.50 -9.13
CA LEU A 513 30.60 14.47 -9.32
C LEU A 513 29.85 14.81 -8.02
N THR A 514 29.87 13.91 -7.04
CA THR A 514 29.16 14.17 -5.78
C THR A 514 29.90 15.19 -4.91
N GLY A 515 31.23 15.29 -5.03
CA GLY A 515 32.05 16.14 -4.17
C GLY A 515 31.84 15.89 -2.68
N GLY A 516 31.52 14.65 -2.28
CA GLY A 516 31.18 14.28 -0.91
C GLY A 516 29.76 14.65 -0.45
N ARG A 517 28.89 15.13 -1.36
CA ARG A 517 27.53 15.60 -1.05
C ARG A 517 26.47 14.53 -1.28
N THR A 518 25.31 14.75 -0.67
CA THR A 518 24.10 13.98 -0.93
C THR A 518 23.23 14.70 -1.95
N ILE A 519 23.15 14.14 -3.16
CA ILE A 519 22.40 14.70 -4.29
C ILE A 519 21.21 13.80 -4.59
N ALA A 520 20.00 14.33 -4.50
CA ALA A 520 18.80 13.62 -4.92
C ALA A 520 18.37 14.07 -6.31
N GLY A 521 17.54 13.27 -6.96
CA GLY A 521 16.91 13.69 -8.20
C GLY A 521 15.97 12.63 -8.75
N THR A 522 15.36 12.98 -9.89
CA THR A 522 14.43 12.10 -10.59
C THR A 522 14.37 12.48 -12.06
N GLY A 523 13.89 11.56 -12.89
CA GLY A 523 13.73 11.77 -14.32
C GLY A 523 13.85 10.44 -15.05
N THR A 524 13.00 10.22 -16.04
CA THR A 524 13.28 9.16 -17.02
C THR A 524 14.47 9.59 -17.86
N ILE A 525 15.14 8.64 -18.53
CA ILE A 525 16.26 8.92 -19.42
C ILE A 525 15.99 8.32 -20.79
N SER A 526 16.04 9.15 -21.84
CA SER A 526 16.04 8.70 -23.23
C SER A 526 17.46 8.33 -23.68
N LEU A 527 17.57 7.53 -24.74
CA LEU A 527 18.85 7.07 -25.28
C LEU A 527 19.75 8.20 -25.79
N ASP A 528 19.21 9.38 -26.08
CA ASP A 528 19.97 10.59 -26.45
C ASP A 528 20.50 11.36 -25.22
N GLY A 529 20.09 10.97 -24.01
CA GLY A 529 20.42 11.63 -22.75
C GLY A 529 19.41 12.70 -22.31
N THR A 530 18.29 12.85 -23.01
CA THR A 530 17.18 13.73 -22.61
C THR A 530 16.51 13.21 -21.34
N VAL A 531 16.27 14.11 -20.39
CA VAL A 531 15.60 13.81 -19.12
C VAL A 531 14.11 14.07 -19.26
N GLY A 532 13.30 13.02 -19.08
CA GLY A 532 11.86 13.09 -19.25
C GLY A 532 11.08 13.33 -17.94
N PRO A 533 9.79 13.71 -18.06
CA PRO A 533 8.94 14.06 -16.92
C PRO A 533 8.57 12.84 -16.07
N ILE A 534 8.17 13.10 -14.82
CA ILE A 534 7.80 12.08 -13.85
C ILE A 534 6.52 12.45 -13.08
N GLY A 535 5.92 11.44 -12.44
CA GLY A 535 4.82 11.63 -11.49
C GLY A 535 5.30 11.83 -10.05
N GLY A 536 4.50 12.56 -9.26
CA GLY A 536 4.67 12.69 -7.80
C GLY A 536 5.92 13.47 -7.37
N VAL A 537 6.36 14.47 -8.14
CA VAL A 537 7.56 15.26 -7.83
C VAL A 537 7.50 15.90 -6.45
N GLN A 538 6.32 16.32 -6.00
CA GLN A 538 6.15 16.93 -4.68
C GLN A 538 6.52 15.97 -3.54
N GLN A 539 6.05 14.72 -3.64
CA GLN A 539 6.36 13.65 -2.68
C GLN A 539 7.86 13.29 -2.72
N LYS A 540 8.47 13.31 -3.91
CA LYS A 540 9.90 13.02 -4.11
C LYS A 540 10.80 14.08 -3.50
N VAL A 541 10.49 15.37 -3.69
CA VAL A 541 11.21 16.48 -3.05
C VAL A 541 11.14 16.35 -1.53
N ALA A 542 9.94 16.09 -0.97
CA ALA A 542 9.80 15.87 0.46
C ALA A 542 10.62 14.66 0.96
N GLY A 543 10.65 13.56 0.21
CA GLY A 543 11.49 12.39 0.52
C GLY A 543 12.99 12.70 0.50
N ALA A 544 13.44 13.47 -0.49
CA ALA A 544 14.83 13.94 -0.59
C ALA A 544 15.24 14.84 0.59
N GLU A 545 14.36 15.76 0.99
CA GLU A 545 14.59 16.62 2.16
C GLU A 545 14.67 15.82 3.46
N MET A 546 13.81 14.82 3.63
CA MET A 546 13.83 13.93 4.79
C MET A 546 15.14 13.12 4.85
N ALA A 547 15.73 12.80 3.71
CA ALA A 547 17.01 12.13 3.60
C ALA A 547 18.23 13.06 3.68
N GLY A 548 18.01 14.37 3.81
CA GLY A 548 19.09 15.35 3.99
C GLY A 548 19.86 15.68 2.72
N ALA A 549 19.28 15.48 1.53
CA ALA A 549 19.91 15.90 0.29
C ALA A 549 20.01 17.44 0.17
N GLU A 550 21.12 17.91 -0.38
CA GLU A 550 21.38 19.35 -0.57
C GLU A 550 20.77 19.89 -1.86
N TYR A 551 20.79 19.05 -2.90
CA TYR A 551 20.30 19.39 -4.24
C TYR A 551 19.29 18.35 -4.71
N PHE A 552 18.27 18.83 -5.44
CA PHE A 552 17.28 17.98 -6.11
C PHE A 552 17.28 18.27 -7.62
N LEU A 553 17.75 17.31 -8.43
CA LEU A 553 17.72 17.42 -9.88
C LEU A 553 16.31 17.08 -10.39
N SER A 554 15.69 18.00 -11.13
CA SER A 554 14.31 17.89 -11.62
C SER A 554 14.24 18.12 -13.13
N PRO A 555 13.42 17.32 -13.86
CA PRO A 555 13.10 17.59 -15.27
C PRO A 555 12.42 18.95 -15.43
N PRO A 556 12.50 19.58 -16.62
CA PRO A 556 11.94 20.90 -16.86
C PRO A 556 10.45 21.02 -16.57
N GLU A 557 9.67 20.00 -16.91
CA GLU A 557 8.22 19.94 -16.77
C GLU A 557 7.77 19.82 -15.32
N ASN A 558 8.63 19.30 -14.44
CA ASN A 558 8.34 19.12 -13.02
C ASN A 558 8.97 20.20 -12.13
N TYR A 559 9.79 21.09 -12.70
CA TYR A 559 10.61 22.04 -11.94
C TYR A 559 9.77 22.99 -11.08
N ASP A 560 8.71 23.59 -11.63
CA ASP A 560 7.91 24.57 -10.90
C ASP A 560 7.18 23.92 -9.71
N ASP A 561 6.64 22.72 -9.90
CA ASP A 561 6.00 21.92 -8.84
C ASP A 561 7.01 21.48 -7.77
N ALA A 562 8.23 21.11 -8.17
CA ALA A 562 9.31 20.74 -7.26
C ALA A 562 9.77 21.94 -6.42
N ALA A 563 10.00 23.08 -7.08
CA ALA A 563 10.45 24.31 -6.44
C ALA A 563 9.40 24.87 -5.47
N ALA A 564 8.11 24.74 -5.79
CA ALA A 564 7.01 25.21 -4.94
C ALA A 564 6.94 24.51 -3.58
N VAL A 565 7.39 23.24 -3.49
CA VAL A 565 7.33 22.46 -2.23
C VAL A 565 8.68 22.38 -1.51
N ALA A 566 9.78 22.73 -2.17
CA ALA A 566 11.11 22.73 -1.58
C ALA A 566 11.21 23.77 -0.45
N ARG A 567 11.74 23.34 0.70
CA ARG A 567 11.91 24.15 1.91
C ARG A 567 13.37 24.31 2.31
N ARG A 568 14.15 23.24 2.20
CA ARG A 568 15.55 23.12 2.65
C ARG A 568 16.48 22.64 1.55
N ILE A 569 15.95 21.99 0.52
CA ILE A 569 16.72 21.48 -0.62
C ILE A 569 16.72 22.49 -1.77
N LYS A 570 17.83 22.57 -2.53
CA LYS A 570 17.89 23.40 -3.73
C LYS A 570 17.49 22.60 -4.97
N VAL A 571 16.37 22.96 -5.58
CA VAL A 571 15.90 22.33 -6.82
C VAL A 571 16.67 22.89 -8.02
N ILE A 572 17.14 22.01 -8.90
CA ILE A 572 17.92 22.34 -10.09
C ILE A 572 17.19 21.77 -11.30
N LYS A 573 16.93 22.63 -12.28
CA LYS A 573 16.29 22.26 -13.55
C LYS A 573 17.34 21.64 -14.47
N VAL A 574 17.09 20.42 -14.96
CA VAL A 574 17.99 19.71 -15.90
C VAL A 574 17.17 19.08 -17.02
N ALA A 575 17.40 19.50 -18.27
CA ALA A 575 16.75 18.94 -19.45
C ALA A 575 17.50 17.72 -20.02
N THR A 576 18.80 17.60 -19.73
CA THR A 576 19.65 16.50 -20.19
C THR A 576 20.56 16.00 -19.09
N ALA A 577 21.04 14.76 -19.21
CA ALA A 577 22.06 14.21 -18.31
C ALA A 577 23.37 15.00 -18.37
N THR A 578 23.72 15.58 -19.52
CA THR A 578 24.88 16.48 -19.67
C THR A 578 24.74 17.73 -18.82
N GLU A 579 23.57 18.40 -18.85
CA GLU A 579 23.31 19.57 -18.00
C GLU A 579 23.43 19.24 -16.50
N ALA A 580 22.98 18.05 -16.10
CA ALA A 580 23.15 17.58 -14.73
C ALA A 580 24.64 17.40 -14.37
N ILE A 581 25.44 16.76 -15.23
CA ILE A 581 26.87 16.58 -15.03
C ILE A 581 27.60 17.93 -14.95
N ASP A 582 27.29 18.86 -15.86
CA ASP A 582 27.90 20.19 -15.91
C ASP A 582 27.57 21.01 -14.65
N PHE A 583 26.32 20.93 -14.18
CA PHE A 583 25.93 21.54 -12.92
C PHE A 583 26.73 20.96 -11.74
N LEU A 584 26.84 19.63 -11.65
CA LEU A 584 27.55 18.97 -10.55
C LEU A 584 29.04 19.32 -10.53
N ARG A 585 29.70 19.33 -11.70
CA ARG A 585 31.09 19.80 -11.83
C ARG A 585 31.28 21.24 -11.39
N SER A 586 30.27 22.10 -11.58
CA SER A 586 30.35 23.50 -11.15
C SER A 586 30.37 23.68 -9.62
N LEU A 587 30.01 22.64 -8.85
CA LEU A 587 30.03 22.63 -7.39
C LEU A 587 31.42 22.35 -6.80
N GLU A 588 32.37 21.88 -7.61
CA GLU A 588 33.71 21.41 -7.22
C GLU A 588 34.71 22.56 -6.95
N LYS A 589 34.24 23.70 -6.44
CA LYS A 589 35.10 24.89 -6.19
C LYS A 589 36.06 24.73 -5.02
#